data_AF-A0A4W6DLY3-F1
#
_entry.id   AF-A0A4W6DLY3-F1
#
_cell.length_a   1.000
_cell.length_b   1.000
_cell.length_c   1.000
_cell.angle_alpha   90.00
_cell.angle_beta   90.00
_cell.angle_gamma   90.00
#
_symmetry.space_group_name_H-M   'P 1'
#
loop_
_entity.id
_entity.type
_entity.pdbx_description
1 polymer ?
#
loop_
_entity_poly.entity_id
_entity_poly.type
_entity_poly.pdbx_seq_one_letter_code
_entity_poly.pdbx_strand_id
1 'polypeptide(L)'
;MKVIQHSAETLRKALVSDRQDLIKLYSKYTQEERCLLEEGFHPGDPYRKTPNASQNTIYIQTIGSFGEAGVQTDQYVEWLRQYCQAFFCGLSVKLLPAVSVAETGCSFRVNSNSHNLQILTGDLLRFLGNKKPKDAFCIVGITMIDLYPKDSWNFVFGQASLSMGMGVFSFARYDDNFYSRNYAGRLKKQLKPKKGDYSVFDGYYTPPISSTLLLRSCKTMTHEIGHIFGIWHCQWLNCVMQGSNHLDESDRRPLDFCPICLRKLQVSIGFKIAERYKVKKITGNKKIPGEASASQSALYFPKPTEAFHASRLWLRRCLDILEKRTSL
;
A
#
# COMPACT_ATOMS: atom_id res chain seq x y z
N MET A 1 -11.23 20.32 15.34
CA MET A 1 -10.18 20.82 14.40
C MET A 1 -10.83 21.23 13.09
N LYS A 2 -10.81 22.51 12.73
CA LYS A 2 -11.28 22.99 11.42
C LYS A 2 -10.17 22.73 10.39
N VAL A 3 -10.44 21.87 9.43
CA VAL A 3 -9.55 21.63 8.28
C VAL A 3 -9.55 22.86 7.40
N ILE A 4 -8.39 23.49 7.22
CA ILE A 4 -8.23 24.61 6.28
C ILE A 4 -8.25 24.03 4.86
N GLN A 5 -9.19 24.50 4.03
CA GLN A 5 -9.30 24.10 2.62
C GLN A 5 -8.63 25.14 1.73
N HIS A 6 -7.67 24.72 0.91
CA HIS A 6 -7.11 25.54 -0.16
C HIS A 6 -7.66 25.14 -1.52
N SER A 7 -7.75 26.11 -2.44
CA SER A 7 -8.18 25.86 -3.80
C SER A 7 -7.15 25.00 -4.56
N ALA A 8 -7.64 24.14 -5.46
CA ALA A 8 -6.80 23.26 -6.28
C ALA A 8 -5.83 24.02 -7.20
N GLU A 9 -6.09 25.29 -7.48
CA GLU A 9 -5.20 26.16 -8.27
C GLU A 9 -4.02 26.67 -7.44
N THR A 10 -4.28 27.00 -6.17
CA THR A 10 -3.30 27.50 -5.20
C THR A 10 -2.21 26.48 -4.92
N LEU A 11 -2.59 25.22 -4.70
CA LEU A 11 -1.64 24.14 -4.45
C LEU A 11 -0.82 23.77 -5.69
N ARG A 12 -1.33 24.07 -6.89
CA ARG A 12 -0.69 23.74 -8.17
C ARG A 12 0.39 24.74 -8.56
N LYS A 13 0.19 26.03 -8.28
CA LYS A 13 1.20 27.09 -8.45
C LYS A 13 2.35 26.99 -7.45
N ALA A 14 2.09 26.55 -6.23
CA ALA A 14 3.09 26.52 -5.16
C ALA A 14 4.18 25.44 -5.33
N LEU A 15 3.89 24.34 -6.05
CA LEU A 15 4.76 23.15 -6.04
C LEU A 15 5.73 23.01 -7.22
N VAL A 16 5.59 23.78 -8.30
CA VAL A 16 6.53 23.82 -9.45
C VAL A 16 6.40 25.17 -10.15
N SER A 17 7.34 26.09 -9.94
CA SER A 17 7.47 27.31 -10.75
C SER A 17 8.86 27.93 -10.62
N ASP A 18 9.46 28.17 -11.77
CA ASP A 18 10.66 28.96 -12.06
C ASP A 18 10.36 30.45 -12.28
N ARG A 19 9.08 30.85 -12.19
CA ARG A 19 8.72 32.26 -12.26
C ARG A 19 9.09 33.05 -11.00
N GLN A 20 9.79 34.16 -11.22
CA GLN A 20 10.25 35.12 -10.22
C GLN A 20 9.15 35.68 -9.32
N ASP A 21 7.92 35.84 -9.82
CA ASP A 21 6.78 36.34 -9.03
C ASP A 21 6.30 35.31 -8.00
N LEU A 22 6.36 34.03 -8.33
CA LEU A 22 5.98 32.93 -7.43
C LEU A 22 7.08 32.61 -6.41
N ILE A 23 8.35 32.77 -6.79
CA ILE A 23 9.48 32.73 -5.85
C ILE A 23 9.32 33.85 -4.82
N LYS A 24 9.04 35.09 -5.26
CA LYS A 24 8.77 36.22 -4.35
C LYS A 24 7.55 36.00 -3.46
N LEU A 25 6.54 35.28 -3.94
CA LEU A 25 5.36 34.92 -3.13
C LEU A 25 5.69 33.86 -2.08
N TYR A 26 6.46 32.84 -2.44
CA TYR A 26 7.00 31.84 -1.51
C TYR A 26 7.85 32.50 -0.42
N SER A 27 8.67 33.48 -0.80
CA SER A 27 9.47 34.31 0.13
C SER A 27 8.65 35.20 1.07
N LYS A 28 7.32 35.19 0.99
CA LYS A 28 6.42 35.88 1.92
C LYS A 28 5.75 34.96 2.93
N TYR A 29 5.81 33.64 2.74
CA TYR A 29 5.28 32.69 3.72
C TYR A 29 6.10 32.70 5.01
N THR A 30 5.47 32.36 6.13
CA THR A 30 6.20 32.20 7.39
C THR A 30 7.18 31.04 7.29
N GLN A 31 8.13 30.97 8.22
CA GLN A 31 9.13 29.90 8.24
C GLN A 31 8.46 28.53 8.36
N GLU A 32 7.38 28.42 9.13
CA GLU A 32 6.61 27.20 9.35
C GLU A 32 5.85 26.77 8.08
N GLU A 33 5.29 27.72 7.34
CA GLU A 33 4.60 27.49 6.07
C GLU A 33 5.56 27.05 4.95
N ARG A 34 6.80 27.54 4.97
CA ARG A 34 7.87 27.08 4.07
C ARG A 34 8.37 25.70 4.44
N CYS A 35 8.62 25.45 5.73
CA CYS A 35 8.90 24.11 6.27
C CYS A 35 7.83 23.10 5.83
N LEU A 36 6.55 23.45 5.94
CA LEU A 36 5.42 22.64 5.45
C LEU A 36 5.55 22.24 3.96
N LEU A 37 6.04 23.15 3.13
CA LEU A 37 6.19 22.96 1.69
C LEU A 37 7.49 22.21 1.34
N GLU A 38 8.57 22.43 2.11
CA GLU A 38 9.92 21.87 1.92
C GLU A 38 10.11 20.51 2.62
N GLU A 39 9.73 20.34 3.89
CA GLU A 39 9.84 19.08 4.65
C GLU A 39 8.93 17.99 4.09
N GLY A 40 7.87 18.38 3.37
CA GLY A 40 7.06 17.45 2.62
C GLY A 40 7.82 16.82 1.46
N PHE A 41 8.71 17.56 0.80
CA PHE A 41 9.34 17.13 -0.44
C PHE A 41 10.82 17.45 -0.33
N HIS A 42 11.61 16.45 0.04
CA HIS A 42 13.07 16.48 -0.09
C HIS A 42 13.45 15.93 -1.49
N PRO A 43 13.45 16.75 -2.57
CA PRO A 43 13.88 16.30 -3.89
C PRO A 43 15.39 16.04 -3.94
N GLY A 44 16.14 16.64 -3.02
CA GLY A 44 17.60 16.51 -2.92
C GLY A 44 18.08 15.50 -1.88
N ASP A 45 17.20 14.63 -1.35
CA ASP A 45 17.65 13.53 -0.49
C ASP A 45 18.43 12.52 -1.36
N PRO A 46 19.76 12.38 -1.17
CA PRO A 46 20.59 11.49 -1.99
C PRO A 46 20.25 10.01 -1.78
N TYR A 47 19.49 9.67 -0.73
CA TYR A 47 19.04 8.32 -0.43
C TYR A 47 17.68 7.98 -1.05
N ARG A 48 17.00 8.97 -1.66
CA ARG A 48 15.70 8.79 -2.31
C ARG A 48 15.87 8.22 -3.71
N LYS A 49 15.46 6.96 -3.90
CA LYS A 49 15.39 6.35 -5.23
C LYS A 49 14.11 6.78 -5.95
N THR A 50 14.25 7.23 -7.19
CA THR A 50 13.13 7.45 -8.11
C THR A 50 13.13 6.36 -9.18
N PRO A 51 11.95 5.93 -9.66
CA PRO A 51 11.89 5.03 -10.80
C PRO A 51 12.57 5.66 -12.02
N ASN A 52 13.26 4.83 -12.79
CA ASN A 52 13.93 5.23 -14.02
C ASN A 52 13.68 4.19 -15.11
N ALA A 53 14.21 4.42 -16.33
CA ALA A 53 13.96 3.54 -17.47
C ALA A 53 14.36 2.07 -17.24
N SER A 54 15.40 1.79 -16.44
CA SER A 54 15.85 0.43 -16.12
C SER A 54 15.25 -0.13 -14.83
N GLN A 55 14.74 0.72 -13.94
CA GLN A 55 14.15 0.33 -12.65
C GLN A 55 12.77 0.97 -12.47
N ASN A 56 11.77 0.43 -13.16
CA ASN A 56 10.38 0.93 -13.18
C ASN A 56 9.32 -0.13 -12.83
N THR A 57 9.75 -1.27 -12.25
CA THR A 57 8.83 -2.36 -11.88
C THR A 57 8.67 -2.47 -10.37
N ILE A 58 7.43 -2.56 -9.90
CA ILE A 58 7.07 -2.96 -8.54
C ILE A 58 6.81 -4.47 -8.56
N TYR A 59 7.55 -5.22 -7.75
CA TYR A 59 7.31 -6.65 -7.57
C TYR A 59 6.54 -6.92 -6.28
N ILE A 60 5.54 -7.78 -6.34
CA ILE A 60 4.78 -8.24 -5.16
C ILE A 60 5.13 -9.72 -4.93
N GLN A 61 5.64 -10.02 -3.73
CA GLN A 61 5.95 -11.36 -3.26
C GLN A 61 4.90 -11.79 -2.24
N THR A 62 4.09 -12.78 -2.58
CA THR A 62 3.18 -13.43 -1.62
C THR A 62 3.98 -14.34 -0.71
N ILE A 63 3.81 -14.21 0.62
CA ILE A 63 4.50 -15.00 1.64
C ILE A 63 3.49 -15.71 2.53
N GLY A 64 3.56 -17.04 2.56
CA GLY A 64 2.60 -17.88 3.25
C GLY A 64 1.27 -18.03 2.50
N SER A 65 0.28 -18.59 3.19
CA SER A 65 -1.07 -18.79 2.66
C SER A 65 -1.93 -17.53 2.79
N PHE A 66 -2.81 -17.33 1.81
CA PHE A 66 -3.87 -16.31 1.79
C PHE A 66 -5.26 -16.96 1.72
N GLY A 67 -5.38 -18.20 2.18
CA GLY A 67 -6.55 -19.07 1.99
C GLY A 67 -6.15 -20.51 1.70
N GLU A 68 -7.14 -21.38 1.56
CA GLU A 68 -6.91 -22.63 0.84
C GLU A 68 -6.36 -22.30 -0.55
N ALA A 69 -5.25 -22.93 -0.93
CA ALA A 69 -4.63 -22.70 -2.22
C ALA A 69 -5.67 -22.94 -3.33
N GLY A 70 -5.97 -21.90 -4.11
CA GLY A 70 -7.04 -21.97 -5.09
C GLY A 70 -7.39 -20.62 -5.70
N VAL A 71 -8.36 -20.68 -6.61
CA VAL A 71 -8.75 -19.60 -7.53
C VAL A 71 -9.12 -18.29 -6.81
N GLN A 72 -9.69 -18.36 -5.61
CA GLN A 72 -10.14 -17.18 -4.86
C GLN A 72 -8.96 -16.36 -4.30
N THR A 73 -7.92 -17.04 -3.79
CA THR A 73 -6.71 -16.40 -3.26
C THR A 73 -5.89 -15.76 -4.39
N ASP A 74 -5.76 -16.44 -5.52
CA ASP A 74 -5.07 -15.89 -6.70
C ASP A 74 -5.77 -14.63 -7.22
N GLN A 75 -7.11 -14.64 -7.23
CA GLN A 75 -7.91 -13.46 -7.59
C GLN A 75 -7.71 -12.30 -6.62
N TYR A 76 -7.61 -12.56 -5.32
CA TYR A 76 -7.35 -11.52 -4.33
C TYR A 76 -6.02 -10.82 -4.56
N VAL A 77 -4.94 -11.59 -4.76
CA VAL A 77 -3.60 -11.04 -5.03
C VAL A 77 -3.58 -10.31 -6.37
N GLU A 78 -4.29 -10.82 -7.38
CA GLU A 78 -4.43 -10.14 -8.67
C GLU A 78 -5.19 -8.81 -8.56
N TRP A 79 -6.23 -8.73 -7.71
CA TRP A 79 -6.91 -7.46 -7.45
C TRP A 79 -6.00 -6.42 -6.79
N LEU A 80 -5.12 -6.85 -5.87
CA LEU A 80 -4.10 -5.99 -5.28
C LEU A 80 -3.08 -5.53 -6.31
N ARG A 81 -2.61 -6.42 -7.19
CA ARG A 81 -1.70 -6.10 -8.30
C ARG A 81 -2.30 -5.04 -9.23
N GLN A 82 -3.54 -5.24 -9.67
CA GLN A 82 -4.27 -4.30 -10.52
C GLN A 82 -4.48 -2.94 -9.85
N TYR A 83 -4.85 -2.94 -8.57
CA TYR A 83 -4.99 -1.72 -7.80
C TYR A 83 -3.66 -0.97 -7.70
N CYS A 84 -2.57 -1.69 -7.36
CA CYS A 84 -1.23 -1.13 -7.25
C CYS A 84 -0.80 -0.47 -8.56
N GLN A 85 -0.99 -1.16 -9.70
CA GLN A 85 -0.62 -0.63 -11.01
C GLN A 85 -1.44 0.62 -11.37
N ALA A 86 -2.74 0.61 -11.07
CA ALA A 86 -3.59 1.78 -11.30
C ALA A 86 -3.19 2.97 -10.40
N PHE A 87 -2.79 2.69 -9.15
CA PHE A 87 -2.41 3.73 -8.21
C PHE A 87 -1.06 4.38 -8.57
N PHE A 88 -0.07 3.57 -8.89
CA PHE A 88 1.29 3.95 -9.30
C PHE A 88 1.42 4.01 -10.82
N CYS A 89 0.47 4.71 -11.45
CA CYS A 89 0.36 4.87 -12.90
C CYS A 89 1.70 5.27 -13.54
N GLY A 90 2.15 4.49 -14.53
CA GLY A 90 3.45 4.66 -15.19
C GLY A 90 4.49 3.60 -14.80
N LEU A 91 4.22 2.81 -13.75
CA LEU A 91 5.06 1.67 -13.38
C LEU A 91 4.43 0.34 -13.79
N SER A 92 5.29 -0.65 -14.03
CA SER A 92 4.87 -2.04 -14.17
C SER A 92 4.68 -2.68 -12.81
N VAL A 93 3.68 -3.54 -12.64
CA VAL A 93 3.50 -4.31 -11.40
C VAL A 93 3.41 -5.79 -11.73
N LYS A 94 4.34 -6.57 -11.19
CA LYS A 94 4.46 -8.01 -11.44
C LYS A 94 4.31 -8.79 -10.13
N LEU A 95 3.67 -9.96 -10.21
CA LEU A 95 3.63 -10.92 -9.12
C LEU A 95 4.81 -11.88 -9.26
N LEU A 96 5.47 -12.18 -8.15
CA LEU A 96 6.42 -13.28 -8.06
C LEU A 96 5.67 -14.56 -7.62
N PRO A 97 6.21 -15.76 -7.93
CA PRO A 97 5.64 -17.01 -7.41
C PRO A 97 5.52 -16.94 -5.89
N ALA A 98 4.37 -17.37 -5.35
CA ALA A 98 4.15 -17.41 -3.91
C ALA A 98 5.22 -18.30 -3.26
N VAL A 99 5.67 -17.90 -2.06
CA VAL A 99 6.63 -18.67 -1.27
C VAL A 99 6.01 -19.05 0.07
N SER A 100 6.32 -20.25 0.54
CA SER A 100 5.98 -20.68 1.90
C SER A 100 6.76 -19.89 2.94
N VAL A 101 6.29 -19.93 4.19
CA VAL A 101 7.02 -19.31 5.31
C VAL A 101 8.39 -19.99 5.50
N ALA A 102 8.45 -21.31 5.31
CA ALA A 102 9.67 -22.10 5.43
C ALA A 102 10.78 -21.63 4.48
N GLU A 103 10.43 -21.35 3.22
CA GLU A 103 11.38 -20.85 2.21
C GLU A 103 12.02 -19.51 2.56
N THR A 104 11.36 -18.70 3.38
CA THR A 104 11.92 -17.42 3.83
C THR A 104 13.01 -17.58 4.89
N GLY A 105 13.02 -18.71 5.61
CA GLY A 105 13.94 -18.93 6.73
C GLY A 105 13.72 -17.97 7.90
N CYS A 106 12.55 -17.33 7.99
CA CYS A 106 12.30 -16.29 8.97
C CYS A 106 12.13 -16.80 10.40
N SER A 107 12.55 -15.99 11.36
CA SER A 107 12.19 -16.20 12.76
C SER A 107 10.70 -15.92 12.99
N PHE A 108 10.09 -16.68 13.90
CA PHE A 108 8.69 -16.53 14.28
C PHE A 108 8.50 -16.78 15.77
N ARG A 109 7.37 -16.28 16.30
CA ARG A 109 6.99 -16.43 17.72
C ARG A 109 5.49 -16.55 17.86
N VAL A 110 5.04 -16.93 19.06
CA VAL A 110 3.66 -16.72 19.50
C VAL A 110 3.60 -15.42 20.29
N ASN A 111 2.74 -14.49 19.90
CA ASN A 111 2.53 -13.27 20.65
C ASN A 111 1.88 -13.58 22.01
N SER A 112 2.42 -13.04 23.10
CA SER A 112 1.90 -13.29 24.45
C SER A 112 0.50 -12.71 24.69
N ASN A 113 0.11 -11.66 23.97
CA ASN A 113 -1.15 -10.95 24.17
C ASN A 113 -2.25 -11.49 23.25
N SER A 114 -1.97 -11.62 21.95
CA SER A 114 -2.95 -12.12 20.98
C SER A 114 -3.00 -13.64 20.89
N HIS A 115 -1.96 -14.35 21.33
CA HIS A 115 -1.77 -15.79 21.12
C HIS A 115 -1.79 -16.20 19.64
N ASN A 116 -1.46 -15.27 18.74
CA ASN A 116 -1.31 -15.54 17.31
C ASN A 116 0.17 -15.76 16.97
N LEU A 117 0.43 -16.50 15.89
CA LEU A 117 1.76 -16.57 15.29
C LEU A 117 2.14 -15.23 14.69
N GLN A 118 3.40 -14.82 14.89
CA GLN A 118 4.00 -13.64 14.29
C GLN A 118 5.33 -13.99 13.63
N ILE A 119 5.63 -13.34 12.51
CA ILE A 119 6.90 -13.47 11.79
C ILE A 119 7.74 -12.19 11.95
N LEU A 120 9.05 -12.35 12.08
CA LEU A 120 10.00 -11.25 12.24
C LEU A 120 10.20 -10.54 10.89
N THR A 121 9.88 -9.25 10.83
CA THR A 121 9.99 -8.45 9.60
C THR A 121 11.42 -8.35 9.07
N GLY A 122 12.42 -8.28 9.96
CA GLY A 122 13.83 -8.14 9.59
C GLY A 122 14.34 -9.29 8.71
N ASP A 123 13.92 -10.53 9.02
CA ASP A 123 14.30 -11.70 8.22
C ASP A 123 13.59 -11.71 6.85
N LEU A 124 12.31 -11.29 6.81
CA LEU A 124 11.57 -11.16 5.56
C LEU A 124 12.18 -10.08 4.66
N LEU A 125 12.58 -8.93 5.20
CA LEU A 125 13.26 -7.89 4.43
C LEU A 125 14.60 -8.38 3.86
N ARG A 126 15.37 -9.18 4.61
CA ARG A 126 16.61 -9.81 4.13
C ARG A 126 16.32 -10.78 2.98
N PHE A 127 15.29 -11.61 3.12
CA PHE A 127 14.85 -12.53 2.07
C PHE A 127 14.45 -11.78 0.79
N LEU A 128 13.64 -10.72 0.91
CA LEU A 128 13.21 -9.90 -0.22
C LEU A 128 14.39 -9.21 -0.92
N GLY A 129 15.42 -8.79 -0.17
CA GLY A 129 16.64 -8.24 -0.74
C GLY A 129 17.36 -9.22 -1.66
N ASN A 130 17.42 -10.49 -1.29
CA ASN A 130 18.02 -11.54 -2.11
C ASN A 130 17.16 -11.91 -3.33
N LYS A 131 15.84 -11.67 -3.26
CA LYS A 131 14.90 -11.97 -4.35
C LYS A 131 14.63 -10.78 -5.27
N LYS A 132 15.03 -9.57 -4.90
CA LYS A 132 14.73 -8.33 -5.64
C LYS A 132 15.30 -8.40 -7.06
N PRO A 133 14.46 -8.38 -8.11
CA PRO A 133 14.94 -8.37 -9.49
C PRO A 133 15.73 -7.08 -9.82
N LYS A 134 16.64 -7.16 -10.80
CA LYS A 134 17.49 -6.01 -11.18
C LYS A 134 16.70 -4.82 -11.73
N ASP A 135 15.61 -5.09 -12.44
CA ASP A 135 14.69 -4.09 -13.01
C ASP A 135 13.64 -3.58 -11.99
N ALA A 136 13.71 -4.05 -10.75
CA ALA A 136 12.79 -3.64 -9.71
C ALA A 136 13.13 -2.22 -9.21
N PHE A 137 12.16 -1.32 -9.33
CA PHE A 137 12.13 -0.13 -8.50
C PHE A 137 12.05 -0.56 -7.02
N CYS A 138 11.04 -1.37 -6.71
CA CYS A 138 10.88 -1.95 -5.38
C CYS A 138 10.31 -3.37 -5.42
N ILE A 139 10.51 -4.09 -4.33
CA ILE A 139 9.86 -5.37 -4.05
C ILE A 139 9.12 -5.25 -2.71
N VAL A 140 7.86 -5.70 -2.68
CA VAL A 140 7.05 -5.71 -1.47
C VAL A 140 6.55 -7.13 -1.17
N GLY A 141 6.78 -7.59 0.05
CA GLY A 141 6.19 -8.80 0.58
C GLY A 141 4.80 -8.53 1.13
N ILE A 142 3.83 -9.40 0.83
CA ILE A 142 2.51 -9.38 1.45
C ILE A 142 2.25 -10.71 2.16
N THR A 143 1.62 -10.67 3.32
CA THR A 143 1.26 -11.86 4.08
C THR A 143 -0.06 -11.69 4.85
N MET A 144 -0.76 -12.80 5.12
CA MET A 144 -1.88 -12.85 6.06
C MET A 144 -1.44 -13.20 7.49
N ILE A 145 -0.14 -13.35 7.73
CA ILE A 145 0.43 -13.69 9.04
C ILE A 145 0.86 -12.42 9.75
N ASP A 146 0.61 -12.32 11.05
CA ASP A 146 0.95 -11.13 11.84
C ASP A 146 2.48 -10.89 11.89
N LEU A 147 2.89 -9.63 12.04
CA LEU A 147 4.30 -9.22 11.94
C LEU A 147 4.79 -8.55 13.21
N TYR A 148 6.07 -8.73 13.52
CA TYR A 148 6.74 -8.00 14.60
C TYR A 148 8.15 -7.54 14.18
N PRO A 149 8.63 -6.38 14.65
CA PRO A 149 9.90 -5.82 14.20
C PRO A 149 11.11 -6.27 15.05
N LYS A 150 10.89 -6.51 16.35
CA LYS A 150 11.89 -7.01 17.31
C LYS A 150 11.19 -7.54 18.56
N ASP A 151 11.90 -8.31 19.38
CA ASP A 151 11.30 -9.05 20.50
C ASP A 151 10.57 -8.15 21.51
N SER A 152 11.08 -6.94 21.76
CA SER A 152 10.48 -5.98 22.68
C SER A 152 9.23 -5.25 22.17
N TRP A 153 8.81 -5.49 20.92
CA TRP A 153 7.67 -4.80 20.31
C TRP A 153 6.49 -5.74 20.16
N ASN A 154 5.26 -5.21 20.25
CA ASN A 154 4.05 -6.04 20.13
C ASN A 154 3.80 -6.50 18.69
N PHE A 155 3.71 -5.57 17.73
CA PHE A 155 3.48 -5.86 16.31
C PHE A 155 3.75 -4.64 15.43
N VAL A 156 3.73 -4.86 14.11
CA VAL A 156 3.61 -3.81 13.09
C VAL A 156 2.66 -4.27 11.99
N PHE A 157 1.96 -3.33 11.34
CA PHE A 157 1.23 -3.64 10.10
C PHE A 157 2.16 -3.86 8.92
N GLY A 158 3.36 -3.30 8.99
CA GLY A 158 4.35 -3.38 7.93
C GLY A 158 5.68 -2.75 8.34
N GLN A 159 6.70 -3.04 7.55
CA GLN A 159 8.01 -2.40 7.68
C GLN A 159 8.64 -2.26 6.30
N ALA A 160 9.25 -1.11 6.04
CA ALA A 160 9.94 -0.85 4.79
C ALA A 160 11.37 -0.35 5.02
N SER A 161 12.27 -0.74 4.12
CA SER A 161 13.56 -0.10 3.93
C SER A 161 13.47 0.81 2.71
N LEU A 162 13.38 2.11 2.98
CA LEU A 162 13.07 3.12 1.96
C LEU A 162 14.22 3.25 0.96
N SER A 163 15.46 3.30 1.45
CA SER A 163 16.68 3.39 0.64
C SER A 163 16.96 2.14 -0.21
N MET A 164 16.57 0.96 0.27
CA MET A 164 16.75 -0.30 -0.46
C MET A 164 15.57 -0.65 -1.36
N GLY A 165 14.43 0.06 -1.25
CA GLY A 165 13.22 -0.20 -2.02
C GLY A 165 12.64 -1.58 -1.72
N MET A 166 12.49 -1.89 -0.43
CA MET A 166 11.92 -3.14 0.05
C MET A 166 10.86 -2.85 1.10
N GLY A 167 9.78 -3.60 1.12
CA GLY A 167 8.77 -3.51 2.17
C GLY A 167 8.13 -4.86 2.44
N VAL A 168 7.59 -5.05 3.64
CA VAL A 168 6.77 -6.21 3.97
C VAL A 168 5.57 -5.77 4.79
N PHE A 169 4.37 -6.20 4.41
CA PHE A 169 3.12 -5.78 5.02
C PHE A 169 2.24 -6.98 5.33
N SER A 170 1.52 -6.90 6.44
CA SER A 170 0.57 -7.91 6.88
C SER A 170 -0.85 -7.39 6.89
N PHE A 171 -1.76 -8.26 6.46
CA PHE A 171 -3.19 -8.01 6.50
C PHE A 171 -3.88 -8.78 7.64
N ALA A 172 -3.12 -9.52 8.46
CA ALA A 172 -3.67 -10.36 9.54
C ALA A 172 -4.62 -9.60 10.47
N ARG A 173 -4.24 -8.36 10.80
CA ARG A 173 -4.94 -7.49 11.75
C ARG A 173 -6.15 -6.75 11.17
N TYR A 174 -6.51 -7.02 9.90
CA TYR A 174 -7.66 -6.44 9.23
C TYR A 174 -8.90 -7.34 9.23
N ASP A 175 -8.81 -8.53 9.82
CA ASP A 175 -9.99 -9.29 10.21
C ASP A 175 -10.74 -8.51 11.32
N ASP A 176 -12.04 -8.30 11.11
CA ASP A 176 -12.90 -7.61 12.09
C ASP A 176 -12.97 -8.36 13.43
N ASN A 177 -12.71 -9.67 13.43
CA ASN A 177 -12.67 -10.51 14.61
C ASN A 177 -11.28 -10.64 15.23
N PHE A 178 -10.22 -10.00 14.70
CA PHE A 178 -8.84 -10.20 15.17
C PHE A 178 -8.68 -9.99 16.68
N TYR A 179 -9.34 -8.98 17.23
CA TYR A 179 -9.29 -8.65 18.66
C TYR A 179 -10.37 -9.36 19.49
N SER A 180 -11.24 -10.16 18.85
CA SER A 180 -12.25 -10.96 19.55
C SER A 180 -11.60 -12.10 20.33
N ARG A 181 -12.25 -12.49 21.44
CA ARG A 181 -11.86 -13.69 22.21
C ARG A 181 -11.98 -14.97 21.38
N ASN A 182 -12.91 -14.98 20.42
CA ASN A 182 -13.21 -16.13 19.57
C ASN A 182 -12.52 -16.04 18.20
N TYR A 183 -11.47 -15.23 18.07
CA TYR A 183 -10.72 -15.13 16.81
C TYR A 183 -10.20 -16.51 16.39
N ALA A 184 -10.56 -16.94 15.18
CA ALA A 184 -10.25 -18.29 14.69
C ALA A 184 -8.74 -18.54 14.53
N GLY A 185 -7.95 -17.50 14.27
CA GLY A 185 -6.48 -17.60 14.19
C GLY A 185 -5.77 -17.64 15.54
N ARG A 186 -6.50 -17.54 16.66
CA ARG A 186 -5.92 -17.64 18.01
C ARG A 186 -5.54 -19.08 18.31
N LEU A 187 -4.28 -19.30 18.69
CA LEU A 187 -3.81 -20.62 19.11
C LEU A 187 -4.48 -21.00 20.44
N LYS A 188 -5.24 -22.12 20.43
CA LYS A 188 -5.97 -22.62 21.62
C LYS A 188 -5.07 -23.30 22.65
N LYS A 189 -3.89 -23.77 22.25
CA LYS A 189 -2.91 -24.43 23.12
C LYS A 189 -1.66 -23.55 23.22
N GLN A 190 -0.99 -23.60 24.36
CA GLN A 190 0.35 -23.01 24.49
C GLN A 190 1.32 -23.77 23.57
N LEU A 191 1.50 -23.24 22.37
CA LEU A 191 2.52 -23.70 21.44
C LEU A 191 3.84 -23.04 21.82
N LYS A 192 4.88 -23.84 22.06
CA LYS A 192 6.27 -23.36 22.13
C LYS A 192 6.91 -23.65 20.77
N PRO A 193 6.98 -22.67 19.86
CA PRO A 193 7.48 -22.92 18.52
C PRO A 193 8.95 -23.30 18.59
N LYS A 194 9.33 -24.39 17.92
CA LYS A 194 10.74 -24.76 17.77
C LYS A 194 11.32 -24.01 16.58
N LYS A 195 12.55 -23.51 16.72
CA LYS A 195 13.24 -22.84 15.62
C LYS A 195 13.34 -23.78 14.41
N GLY A 196 12.89 -23.30 13.25
CA GLY A 196 12.90 -24.08 12.00
C GLY A 196 11.72 -25.04 11.81
N ASP A 197 10.84 -25.17 12.79
CA ASP A 197 9.62 -25.97 12.66
C ASP A 197 8.49 -25.12 12.07
N TYR A 198 8.46 -25.02 10.75
CA TYR A 198 7.46 -24.22 10.02
C TYR A 198 6.12 -24.92 9.85
N SER A 199 5.98 -26.18 10.27
CA SER A 199 4.70 -26.90 10.26
C SER A 199 3.61 -26.21 11.09
N VAL A 200 4.02 -25.33 12.02
CA VAL A 200 3.12 -24.47 12.79
C VAL A 200 2.27 -23.53 11.94
N PHE A 201 2.66 -23.29 10.69
CA PHE A 201 1.91 -22.49 9.71
C PHE A 201 0.99 -23.32 8.82
N ASP A 202 1.02 -24.65 8.93
CA ASP A 202 0.13 -25.53 8.17
C ASP A 202 -1.31 -25.33 8.64
N GLY A 203 -2.21 -25.06 7.69
CA GLY A 203 -3.60 -24.73 8.01
C GLY A 203 -3.76 -23.42 8.80
N TYR A 204 -2.79 -22.50 8.71
CA TYR A 204 -2.90 -21.18 9.34
C TYR A 204 -4.21 -20.48 8.91
N TYR A 205 -4.97 -20.00 9.90
CA TYR A 205 -6.23 -19.32 9.65
C TYR A 205 -6.00 -18.06 8.83
N THR A 206 -6.78 -17.92 7.76
CA THR A 206 -6.80 -16.73 6.94
C THR A 206 -8.22 -16.14 6.95
N PRO A 207 -8.33 -14.81 7.09
CA PRO A 207 -9.63 -14.15 7.15
C PRO A 207 -10.37 -14.29 5.82
N PRO A 208 -11.71 -14.36 5.83
CA PRO A 208 -12.49 -14.37 4.60
C PRO A 208 -12.27 -13.08 3.80
N ILE A 209 -12.20 -13.22 2.48
CA ILE A 209 -12.02 -12.09 1.58
C ILE A 209 -13.30 -11.25 1.55
N SER A 210 -13.25 -10.07 2.19
CA SER A 210 -14.33 -9.09 2.21
C SER A 210 -13.95 -7.79 1.49
N SER A 211 -14.93 -6.94 1.19
CA SER A 211 -14.65 -5.62 0.61
C SER A 211 -13.82 -4.75 1.54
N THR A 212 -14.03 -4.90 2.85
CA THR A 212 -13.30 -4.16 3.89
C THR A 212 -11.86 -4.62 3.98
N LEU A 213 -11.61 -5.93 3.96
CA LEU A 213 -10.26 -6.48 3.93
C LEU A 213 -9.50 -5.97 2.70
N LEU A 214 -10.12 -6.05 1.52
CA LEU A 214 -9.51 -5.56 0.28
C LEU A 214 -9.22 -4.05 0.34
N LEU A 215 -10.15 -3.23 0.85
CA LEU A 215 -9.93 -1.79 1.01
C LEU A 215 -8.75 -1.49 1.95
N ARG A 216 -8.70 -2.15 3.12
CA ARG A 216 -7.64 -1.98 4.10
C ARG A 216 -6.29 -2.41 3.52
N SER A 217 -6.23 -3.56 2.84
CA SER A 217 -5.01 -4.03 2.17
C SER A 217 -4.52 -3.06 1.09
N CYS A 218 -5.42 -2.50 0.28
CA CYS A 218 -5.09 -1.46 -0.69
C CYS A 218 -4.52 -0.19 -0.02
N LYS A 219 -5.14 0.28 1.07
CA LYS A 219 -4.63 1.45 1.84
C LYS A 219 -3.22 1.21 2.35
N THR A 220 -2.97 0.06 2.97
CA THR A 220 -1.67 -0.29 3.55
C THR A 220 -0.61 -0.42 2.48
N MET A 221 -0.92 -1.14 1.39
CA MET A 221 -0.01 -1.25 0.25
C MET A 221 0.37 0.13 -0.29
N THR A 222 -0.60 1.02 -0.47
CA THR A 222 -0.34 2.39 -0.93
C THR A 222 0.47 3.22 0.06
N HIS A 223 0.14 3.13 1.35
CA HIS A 223 0.84 3.86 2.41
C HIS A 223 2.33 3.50 2.41
N GLU A 224 2.61 2.21 2.43
CA GLU A 224 3.95 1.71 2.63
C GLU A 224 4.82 1.84 1.37
N ILE A 225 4.24 1.60 0.18
CA ILE A 225 4.94 1.92 -1.07
C ILE A 225 5.16 3.43 -1.17
N GLY A 226 4.25 4.27 -0.65
CA GLY A 226 4.42 5.71 -0.55
C GLY A 226 5.70 6.10 0.19
N HIS A 227 6.01 5.44 1.30
CA HIS A 227 7.27 5.64 2.02
C HIS A 227 8.50 5.30 1.14
N ILE A 228 8.42 4.26 0.30
CA ILE A 228 9.51 3.90 -0.63
C ILE A 228 9.78 5.01 -1.65
N PHE A 229 8.77 5.80 -2.01
CA PHE A 229 8.93 7.03 -2.81
C PHE A 229 9.51 8.21 -2.03
N GLY A 230 9.90 8.03 -0.77
CA GLY A 230 10.37 9.08 0.13
C GLY A 230 9.25 9.98 0.67
N ILE A 231 8.00 9.52 0.64
CA ILE A 231 6.86 10.29 1.15
C ILE A 231 6.68 9.92 2.63
N TRP A 232 6.99 10.85 3.54
CA TRP A 232 6.77 10.67 4.97
C TRP A 232 5.29 10.76 5.36
N HIS A 233 5.01 10.45 6.63
CA HIS A 233 3.67 10.61 7.19
C HIS A 233 3.13 12.01 6.95
N CYS A 234 1.94 12.09 6.35
CA CYS A 234 1.26 13.34 6.08
C CYS A 234 0.54 13.80 7.34
N GLN A 235 0.81 15.02 7.81
CA GLN A 235 0.15 15.58 9.00
C GLN A 235 -0.86 16.69 8.66
N TRP A 236 -0.97 17.03 7.37
CA TRP A 236 -1.53 18.32 6.96
C TRP A 236 -2.93 18.23 6.34
N LEU A 237 -3.21 17.13 5.62
CA LEU A 237 -4.46 16.93 4.91
C LEU A 237 -4.94 15.49 5.10
N ASN A 238 -6.24 15.28 4.84
CA ASN A 238 -6.80 13.94 4.81
C ASN A 238 -6.11 13.14 3.69
N CYS A 239 -5.33 12.12 4.08
CA CYS A 239 -4.39 11.45 3.18
C CYS A 239 -4.16 10.02 3.65
N VAL A 240 -4.06 9.07 2.72
CA VAL A 240 -3.66 7.69 3.05
C VAL A 240 -2.27 7.63 3.71
N MET A 241 -1.40 8.63 3.50
CA MET A 241 -0.09 8.75 4.18
C MET A 241 -0.15 9.25 5.62
N GLN A 242 -1.32 9.51 6.21
CA GLN A 242 -1.38 9.81 7.65
C GLN A 242 -0.91 8.59 8.47
N GLY A 243 -0.16 8.83 9.57
CA GLY A 243 0.25 7.76 10.49
C GLY A 243 -0.91 7.27 11.37
N SER A 244 -0.89 5.99 11.78
CA SER A 244 -1.89 5.35 12.66
C SER A 244 -1.26 4.81 13.93
N ASN A 245 -1.98 4.96 15.03
CA ASN A 245 -1.71 4.18 16.23
C ASN A 245 -2.69 3.00 16.41
N HIS A 246 -3.87 3.04 15.79
CA HIS A 246 -4.86 1.95 15.86
C HIS A 246 -5.70 1.80 14.57
N LEU A 247 -6.54 0.77 14.49
CA LEU A 247 -7.30 0.40 13.28
C LEU A 247 -8.34 1.45 12.89
N ASP A 248 -9.13 1.97 13.85
CA ASP A 248 -10.16 2.97 13.53
C ASP A 248 -9.58 4.26 12.92
N GLU A 249 -8.40 4.69 13.37
CA GLU A 249 -7.66 5.80 12.76
C GLU A 249 -7.29 5.51 11.31
N SER A 250 -6.84 4.28 11.01
CA SER A 250 -6.51 3.83 9.66
C SER A 250 -7.76 3.75 8.76
N ASP A 251 -8.89 3.31 9.31
CA ASP A 251 -10.15 3.20 8.59
C ASP A 251 -10.73 4.56 8.22
N ARG A 252 -10.58 5.58 9.07
CA ARG A 252 -11.01 6.96 8.79
C ARG A 252 -10.22 7.63 7.65
N ARG A 253 -9.02 7.14 7.33
CA ARG A 253 -8.21 7.70 6.22
C ARG A 253 -8.86 7.44 4.87
N PRO A 254 -8.64 8.32 3.88
CA PRO A 254 -9.03 8.06 2.52
C PRO A 254 -8.14 6.97 1.91
N LEU A 255 -8.56 6.43 0.78
CA LEU A 255 -7.74 5.54 -0.04
C LEU A 255 -6.70 6.30 -0.89
N ASP A 256 -6.83 7.62 -0.97
CA ASP A 256 -6.12 8.47 -1.92
C ASP A 256 -5.07 9.36 -1.25
N PHE A 257 -4.03 9.70 -2.00
CA PHE A 257 -3.12 10.77 -1.61
C PHE A 257 -3.84 12.12 -1.64
N CYS A 258 -3.54 12.96 -0.65
CA CYS A 258 -3.87 14.37 -0.72
C CYS A 258 -3.13 15.05 -1.89
N PRO A 259 -3.56 16.24 -2.34
CA PRO A 259 -2.93 16.92 -3.48
C PRO A 259 -1.42 17.09 -3.34
N ILE A 260 -0.94 17.34 -2.11
CA ILE A 260 0.49 17.48 -1.80
C ILE A 260 1.22 16.16 -2.05
N CYS A 261 0.81 15.07 -1.40
CA CYS A 261 1.46 13.75 -1.58
C CYS A 261 1.32 13.21 -3.01
N LEU A 262 0.19 13.50 -3.68
CA LEU A 262 -0.02 13.15 -5.07
C LEU A 262 0.98 13.87 -5.98
N ARG A 263 1.27 15.15 -5.72
CA ARG A 263 2.28 15.89 -6.48
C ARG A 263 3.68 15.34 -6.25
N LYS A 264 4.02 14.96 -5.01
CA LYS A 264 5.32 14.29 -4.72
C LYS A 264 5.49 13.03 -5.56
N LEU A 265 4.45 12.18 -5.61
CA LEU A 265 4.44 10.98 -6.43
C LEU A 265 4.53 11.32 -7.92
N GLN A 266 3.81 12.33 -8.37
CA GLN A 266 3.82 12.77 -9.76
C GLN A 266 5.21 13.22 -10.19
N VAL A 267 5.95 13.96 -9.35
CA VAL A 267 7.33 14.36 -9.67
C VAL A 267 8.25 13.14 -9.76
N SER A 268 8.05 12.12 -8.93
CA SER A 268 8.86 10.90 -8.98
C SER A 268 8.60 10.01 -10.20
N ILE A 269 7.36 9.93 -10.70
CA ILE A 269 7.00 9.00 -11.79
C ILE A 269 6.79 9.70 -13.14
N GLY A 270 6.38 10.97 -13.15
CA GLY A 270 6.15 11.75 -14.37
C GLY A 270 4.79 11.54 -15.05
N PHE A 271 3.81 10.92 -14.38
CA PHE A 271 2.48 10.72 -14.99
C PHE A 271 1.66 12.01 -15.14
N LYS A 272 0.71 12.01 -16.08
CA LYS A 272 -0.34 13.04 -16.19
C LYS A 272 -1.48 12.74 -15.23
N ILE A 273 -1.90 13.73 -14.43
CA ILE A 273 -2.94 13.58 -13.39
C ILE A 273 -4.27 13.08 -13.97
N ALA A 274 -4.69 13.62 -15.12
CA ALA A 274 -5.93 13.22 -15.77
C ALA A 274 -5.92 11.75 -16.19
N GLU A 275 -4.83 11.30 -16.83
CA GLU A 275 -4.68 9.90 -17.25
C GLU A 275 -4.66 8.95 -16.06
N ARG A 276 -3.97 9.32 -14.97
CA ARG A 276 -3.99 8.54 -13.73
C ARG A 276 -5.42 8.33 -13.21
N TYR A 277 -6.24 9.38 -13.16
CA TYR A 277 -7.61 9.24 -12.67
C TYR A 277 -8.50 8.40 -13.59
N LYS A 278 -8.30 8.47 -14.92
CA LYS A 278 -8.99 7.60 -15.88
C LYS A 278 -8.65 6.13 -15.64
N VAL A 279 -7.35 5.80 -15.52
CA VAL A 279 -6.89 4.44 -15.22
C VAL A 279 -7.53 3.91 -13.93
N LYS A 280 -7.51 4.70 -12.85
CA LYS A 280 -8.13 4.32 -11.57
C LYS A 280 -9.64 4.07 -11.68
N LYS A 281 -10.36 4.79 -12.54
CA LYS A 281 -11.82 4.61 -12.73
C LYS A 281 -12.11 3.29 -13.44
N ILE A 282 -11.31 2.94 -14.45
CA ILE A 282 -11.46 1.71 -15.23
C ILE A 282 -11.24 0.49 -14.33
N THR A 283 -10.16 0.48 -13.55
CA THR A 283 -9.84 -0.63 -12.63
C THR A 283 -10.79 -0.75 -11.43
N GLY A 284 -11.53 0.33 -11.11
CA GLY A 284 -12.55 0.33 -10.06
C GLY A 284 -13.95 -0.08 -10.51
N ASN A 285 -14.25 -0.01 -11.82
CA ASN A 285 -15.60 -0.25 -12.37
C ASN A 285 -15.71 -1.49 -13.27
N LYS A 286 -14.60 -2.07 -13.75
CA LYS A 286 -14.68 -3.31 -14.54
C LYS A 286 -15.17 -4.47 -13.64
N LYS A 287 -16.45 -4.85 -13.78
CA LYS A 287 -16.77 -6.27 -14.00
C LYS A 287 -16.02 -6.66 -15.27
N ILE A 288 -15.36 -7.79 -15.30
CA ILE A 288 -14.47 -8.16 -16.41
C ILE A 288 -15.31 -8.67 -17.59
N PRO A 289 -15.15 -8.10 -18.79
CA PRO A 289 -15.22 -8.92 -20.00
C PRO A 289 -13.93 -8.77 -20.81
N GLY A 290 -13.38 -9.91 -21.22
CA GLY A 290 -12.50 -10.00 -22.38
C GLY A 290 -11.00 -9.87 -22.10
N GLU A 291 -10.42 -10.89 -21.45
CA GLU A 291 -9.17 -11.53 -21.90
C GLU A 291 -9.38 -13.04 -21.77
N ALA A 292 -10.40 -13.54 -22.48
CA ALA A 292 -10.52 -14.96 -22.72
C ALA A 292 -9.61 -15.30 -23.90
N SER A 293 -8.34 -15.61 -23.62
CA SER A 293 -7.67 -16.62 -24.44
C SER A 293 -8.47 -17.90 -24.26
N ALA A 294 -8.95 -18.47 -25.36
CA ALA A 294 -9.83 -19.64 -25.35
C ALA A 294 -9.13 -20.87 -24.76
N SER A 295 -9.21 -21.03 -23.44
CA SER A 295 -9.16 -22.30 -22.71
C SER A 295 -9.21 -21.97 -21.22
N GLN A 296 -9.98 -22.77 -20.47
CA GLN A 296 -10.20 -22.71 -19.00
C GLN A 296 -11.37 -21.83 -18.56
N SER A 297 -12.48 -22.51 -18.27
CA SER A 297 -13.59 -22.03 -17.45
C SER A 297 -13.11 -21.76 -16.01
N ALA A 298 -12.48 -20.62 -15.77
CA ALA A 298 -12.09 -20.23 -14.41
C ALA A 298 -13.31 -19.65 -13.66
N LEU A 299 -13.67 -20.24 -12.52
CA LEU A 299 -14.64 -19.71 -11.57
C LEU A 299 -14.24 -18.29 -11.15
N TYR A 300 -14.90 -17.26 -11.69
CA TYR A 300 -14.56 -15.86 -11.40
C TYR A 300 -15.40 -15.34 -10.23
N PHE A 301 -14.78 -15.09 -9.08
CA PHE A 301 -15.48 -14.49 -7.95
C PHE A 301 -15.66 -12.98 -8.20
N PRO A 302 -16.82 -12.40 -7.88
CA PRO A 302 -17.02 -10.97 -8.02
C PRO A 302 -16.09 -10.21 -7.05
N LYS A 303 -15.38 -9.19 -7.56
CA LYS A 303 -14.53 -8.32 -6.74
C LYS A 303 -15.40 -7.57 -5.71
N PRO A 304 -15.16 -7.73 -4.40
CA PRO A 304 -15.97 -7.09 -3.38
C PRO A 304 -15.55 -5.62 -3.27
N THR A 305 -16.42 -4.70 -3.69
CA THR A 305 -16.09 -3.27 -3.86
C THR A 305 -17.00 -2.32 -3.07
N GLU A 306 -17.85 -2.85 -2.20
CA GLU A 306 -18.84 -2.11 -1.42
C GLU A 306 -18.15 -1.03 -0.56
N ALA A 307 -17.06 -1.41 0.11
CA ALA A 307 -16.26 -0.49 0.92
C ALA A 307 -15.55 0.63 0.12
N PHE A 308 -15.47 0.53 -1.21
CA PHE A 308 -14.80 1.53 -2.07
C PHE A 308 -15.74 2.67 -2.51
N HIS A 309 -17.00 2.69 -2.07
CA HIS A 309 -17.99 3.67 -2.50
C HIS A 309 -17.52 5.13 -2.37
N ALA A 310 -16.96 5.51 -1.21
CA ALA A 310 -16.47 6.87 -0.97
C ALA A 310 -15.34 7.26 -1.94
N SER A 311 -14.39 6.35 -2.18
CA SER A 311 -13.29 6.56 -3.14
C SER A 311 -13.79 6.67 -4.58
N ARG A 312 -14.81 5.89 -4.97
CA ARG A 312 -15.44 5.97 -6.29
C ARG A 312 -16.12 7.32 -6.51
N LEU A 313 -16.87 7.82 -5.52
CA LEU A 313 -17.49 9.14 -5.58
C LEU A 313 -16.44 10.25 -5.66
N TRP A 314 -15.39 10.17 -4.87
CA TRP A 314 -14.28 11.12 -4.90
C TRP A 314 -13.61 11.16 -6.28
N LEU A 315 -13.27 10.00 -6.84
CA LEU A 315 -12.64 9.89 -8.15
C LEU A 315 -13.54 10.44 -9.27
N ARG A 316 -14.85 10.18 -9.20
CA ARG A 316 -15.81 10.74 -10.16
C ARG A 316 -15.80 12.26 -10.12
N ARG A 317 -15.87 12.87 -8.93
CA ARG A 317 -15.78 14.33 -8.77
C ARG A 317 -14.48 14.90 -9.33
N CYS A 318 -13.35 14.23 -9.12
CA CYS A 318 -12.07 14.65 -9.69
C CYS A 318 -12.08 14.66 -11.22
N LEU A 319 -12.66 13.64 -11.85
CA LEU A 319 -12.78 13.56 -13.30
C LEU A 319 -13.72 14.63 -13.86
N ASP A 320 -14.88 14.83 -13.23
CA ASP A 320 -15.84 15.86 -13.65
C ASP A 320 -15.21 17.27 -13.63
N ILE A 321 -14.36 17.57 -12.63
CA ILE A 321 -13.62 18.84 -12.55
C ILE A 321 -12.59 18.97 -13.68
N LEU A 322 -11.92 17.88 -14.05
CA LEU A 322 -10.91 17.90 -15.11
C LEU A 322 -11.54 18.03 -16.49
N GLU A 323 -12.66 17.34 -16.74
CA GLU A 323 -13.40 17.41 -18.00
C GLU A 323 -13.95 18.83 -18.25
N LYS A 324 -14.50 19.48 -17.22
CA LYS A 324 -14.98 20.88 -17.32
C LYS A 324 -13.88 21.90 -17.64
N ARG A 325 -12.62 21.63 -17.26
CA ARG A 325 -11.47 22.51 -17.55
C ARG A 325 -10.92 22.35 -18.96
N THR A 326 -11.24 21.26 -19.66
CA THR A 326 -10.87 21.06 -21.07
C THR A 326 -11.89 21.66 -22.05
N SER A 327 -13.07 22.05 -21.58
CA SER A 327 -14.15 22.64 -22.37
C SER A 327 -14.18 24.18 -22.34
N LEU A 328 -13.22 24.80 -21.64
CA LEU A 328 -13.00 26.25 -21.51
C LEU A 328 -11.65 26.61 -22.12
#